data_AF-A0A6A5VBA9-F1
#
_entry.id   AF-A0A6A5VBA9-F1
#
_cell.length_a   1.000
_cell.length_b   1.000
_cell.length_c   1.000
_cell.angle_alpha   90.00
_cell.angle_beta   90.00
_cell.angle_gamma   90.00
#
_symmetry.space_group_name_H-M   'P 1'
#
loop_
_entity.id
_entity.type
_entity.pdbx_description
1 polymer ?
#
loop_
_entity_poly.entity_id
_entity_poly.type
_entity_poly.pdbx_seq_one_letter_code
_entity_poly.pdbx_strand_id
1 'polypeptide(L)'
;MLDRLVGLGMLVAATTVFFYYTIWTLFMPFVDEDHILHAFFLPRVWAIRIPVILIVLATTVVGTFLSTVMIRSNRKKALKAQQKKAS
;
A
#
# COMPACT_ATOMS: atom_id res chain seq x y z
N MET A 1 10.48 26.50 -6.46
CA MET A 1 10.00 26.13 -7.81
C MET A 1 10.07 24.63 -8.03
N LEU A 2 11.15 23.95 -7.61
CA LEU A 2 11.29 22.50 -7.70
C LEU A 2 10.15 21.73 -7.00
N ASP A 3 9.76 22.13 -5.78
CA ASP A 3 8.68 21.46 -5.04
C ASP A 3 7.34 21.47 -5.78
N ARG A 4 7.04 22.57 -6.49
CA ARG A 4 5.82 22.69 -7.32
C ARG A 4 5.88 21.78 -8.55
N LEU A 5 7.05 21.64 -9.17
CA LEU A 5 7.24 20.73 -10.31
C LEU A 5 7.13 19.27 -9.88
N VAL A 6 7.70 18.91 -8.74
CA VAL A 6 7.57 17.56 -8.16
C VAL A 6 6.10 17.27 -7.84
N GLY A 7 5.41 18.21 -7.18
CA GLY A 7 3.99 18.07 -6.88
C GLY A 7 3.13 17.91 -8.14
N LEU A 8 3.40 18.70 -9.19
CA LEU A 8 2.71 18.56 -10.48
C LEU A 8 2.99 17.19 -11.12
N GLY A 9 4.26 16.74 -11.10
CA GLY A 9 4.64 15.43 -11.62
C GLY A 9 3.93 14.29 -10.88
N MET A 10 3.85 14.37 -9.55
CA MET A 10 3.10 13.41 -8.72
C MET A 10 1.61 13.42 -9.04
N LEU A 11 1.02 14.60 -9.23
CA LEU A 11 -0.40 14.74 -9.58
C LEU A 11 -0.71 14.12 -10.94
N VAL A 12 0.10 14.41 -11.96
CA VAL A 12 -0.06 13.84 -13.31
C VAL A 12 0.10 12.32 -13.25
N ALA A 13 1.14 11.81 -12.58
CA ALA A 13 1.36 10.39 -12.43
C ALA A 13 0.17 9.70 -11.72
N ALA A 14 -0.29 10.25 -10.59
CA ALA A 14 -1.43 9.72 -9.86
C ALA A 14 -2.71 9.71 -10.70
N THR A 15 -2.95 10.79 -11.46
CA THR A 15 -4.11 10.91 -12.36
C THR A 15 -4.06 9.86 -13.46
N THR A 16 -2.91 9.67 -14.12
CA THR A 16 -2.73 8.64 -15.15
C THR A 16 -2.96 7.24 -14.61
N VAL A 17 -2.37 6.92 -13.45
CA VAL A 17 -2.57 5.62 -12.80
C VAL A 17 -4.02 5.40 -12.41
N PHE A 18 -4.70 6.42 -11.89
CA PHE A 18 -6.11 6.36 -11.53
C PHE A 18 -6.99 6.04 -12.74
N PHE A 19 -6.81 6.75 -13.86
CA PHE A 19 -7.57 6.49 -15.08
C PHE A 19 -7.29 5.09 -15.64
N TYR A 20 -6.02 4.70 -15.71
CA TYR A 20 -5.63 3.36 -16.16
C TYR A 20 -6.32 2.28 -15.32
N TYR A 21 -6.28 2.40 -14.00
CA TYR A 21 -6.89 1.43 -13.11
C TYR A 21 -8.42 1.45 -13.18
N THR A 22 -9.03 2.63 -13.37
CA THR A 22 -10.48 2.78 -13.53
C THR A 22 -10.96 2.07 -14.80
N ILE A 23 -10.29 2.29 -15.93
CA ILE A 23 -10.59 1.59 -17.19
C ILE A 23 -10.39 0.09 -17.02
N TRP A 24 -9.27 -0.32 -16.44
CA TRP A 24 -8.93 -1.72 -16.26
C TRP A 24 -9.93 -2.47 -15.35
N THR A 25 -10.40 -1.85 -14.27
CA THR A 25 -11.29 -2.49 -13.30
C THR A 25 -12.76 -2.38 -13.67
N LEU A 26 -13.21 -1.21 -14.12
CA LEU A 26 -14.63 -0.94 -14.33
C LEU A 26 -15.08 -1.16 -15.76
N PHE A 27 -14.23 -0.90 -16.76
CA PHE A 27 -14.66 -0.92 -18.17
C PHE A 27 -14.28 -2.22 -18.90
N MET A 28 -13.09 -2.76 -18.67
CA MET A 28 -12.66 -4.06 -19.24
C MET A 28 -13.56 -5.28 -18.89
N PRO A 29 -14.41 -5.31 -17.84
CA PRO A 29 -15.45 -6.34 -17.70
C PRO A 29 -16.46 -6.41 -18.84
N PHE A 30 -16.68 -5.31 -19.55
CA PHE A 30 -17.71 -5.20 -20.58
C PHE A 30 -17.14 -5.30 -22.00
N VAL A 31 -15.83 -5.55 -22.13
CA VAL A 31 -15.13 -5.69 -23.42
C VAL A 31 -14.94 -7.17 -23.72
N ASP A 32 -15.33 -7.58 -24.93
CA ASP A 32 -15.19 -8.96 -25.40
C ASP A 32 -13.75 -9.46 -25.30
N GLU A 33 -13.57 -10.72 -24.93
CA GLU A 33 -12.24 -11.31 -24.63
C GLU A 33 -11.29 -11.30 -25.84
N ASP A 34 -11.82 -11.38 -27.06
CA ASP A 34 -11.03 -11.36 -28.30
C ASP A 34 -10.62 -9.95 -28.75
N HIS A 35 -11.04 -8.91 -28.03
CA HIS A 35 -10.75 -7.53 -28.40
C HIS A 35 -9.27 -7.19 -28.15
N ILE A 36 -8.64 -6.49 -29.11
CA ILE A 36 -7.24 -6.02 -29.04
C ILE A 36 -6.90 -5.19 -27.79
N LEU A 37 -7.92 -4.69 -27.08
CA LEU A 37 -7.74 -3.88 -25.89
C LEU A 37 -7.18 -4.71 -24.74
N HIS A 38 -7.49 -6.01 -24.67
CA HIS A 38 -6.92 -6.92 -23.67
C HIS A 38 -5.40 -7.03 -23.76
N ALA A 39 -4.76 -6.66 -24.87
CA ALA A 39 -3.30 -6.61 -24.97
C ALA A 39 -2.67 -5.48 -24.13
N PHE A 40 -3.43 -4.42 -23.81
CA PHE A 40 -2.96 -3.29 -23.01
C PHE A 40 -3.18 -3.46 -21.51
N PHE A 41 -3.92 -4.49 -21.10
CA PHE A 41 -4.30 -4.73 -19.71
C PHE A 41 -3.88 -6.13 -19.28
N LEU A 42 -3.44 -6.27 -18.02
CA LEU A 42 -3.22 -7.61 -17.48
C LEU A 42 -4.54 -8.35 -17.30
N PRO A 43 -4.50 -9.70 -17.18
CA PRO A 43 -5.67 -10.48 -16.83
C PRO A 43 -6.38 -9.92 -15.58
N ARG A 44 -7.72 -9.90 -15.61
CA ARG A 44 -8.59 -9.30 -14.58
C ARG A 44 -8.23 -9.66 -13.15
N VAL A 45 -7.76 -10.89 -12.93
CA VAL A 45 -7.35 -11.38 -11.61
C VAL A 45 -6.28 -10.49 -10.97
N TRP A 46 -5.38 -9.90 -11.77
CA TRP A 46 -4.35 -9.00 -11.28
C TRP A 46 -4.87 -7.65 -10.80
N ALA A 47 -5.96 -7.16 -11.40
CA ALA A 47 -6.63 -5.94 -10.97
C ALA A 47 -7.19 -6.04 -9.53
N ILE A 48 -7.40 -7.26 -9.02
CA ILE A 48 -7.80 -7.51 -7.63
C ILE A 48 -6.59 -7.90 -6.76
N ARG A 49 -5.65 -8.68 -7.29
CA ARG A 49 -4.47 -9.13 -6.52
C ARG A 49 -3.54 -7.99 -6.13
N ILE A 50 -3.31 -7.01 -7.01
CA ILE A 50 -2.37 -5.91 -6.73
C ILE A 50 -2.78 -5.12 -5.46
N PRO A 51 -4.03 -4.61 -5.32
CA PRO A 51 -4.45 -3.89 -4.13
C PRO A 51 -4.44 -4.76 -2.87
N VAL A 52 -4.85 -6.03 -2.99
CA VAL A 52 -4.83 -6.98 -1.86
C VAL A 52 -3.41 -7.19 -1.34
N ILE A 53 -2.45 -7.43 -2.23
CA ILE A 53 -1.04 -7.61 -1.86
C ILE A 53 -0.51 -6.34 -1.19
N LEU A 54 -0.80 -5.16 -1.74
CA LEU A 54 -0.37 -3.88 -1.14
C LEU A 54 -0.93 -3.69 0.27
N ILE A 55 -2.21 -3.99 0.49
CA ILE A 55 -2.85 -3.89 1.82
C ILE A 55 -2.21 -4.88 2.79
N VAL A 56 -2.02 -6.14 2.37
CA VAL A 56 -1.40 -7.17 3.23
C VAL A 56 0.03 -6.78 3.60
N LEU A 57 0.83 -6.31 2.63
CA LEU A 57 2.19 -5.86 2.89
C LEU A 57 2.22 -4.64 3.83
N ALA A 58 1.39 -3.63 3.56
CA ALA A 58 1.32 -2.43 4.39
C ALA A 58 0.90 -2.77 5.83
N THR A 59 -0.15 -3.57 6.00
CA THR A 59 -0.64 -3.98 7.33
C THR A 59 0.37 -4.86 8.06
N THR A 60 1.06 -5.75 7.35
CA THR A 60 2.12 -6.57 7.94
C THR A 60 3.29 -5.72 8.42
N VAL A 61 3.74 -4.76 7.62
CA VAL A 61 4.84 -3.84 7.98
C VAL A 61 4.45 -2.98 9.19
N VAL A 62 3.28 -2.34 9.14
CA VAL A 62 2.79 -1.50 10.24
C VAL A 62 2.57 -2.32 11.51
N GLY A 63 1.91 -3.47 11.41
CA GLY A 63 1.65 -4.35 12.55
C GLY A 63 2.93 -4.87 13.21
N THR A 64 3.92 -5.26 12.40
CA THR A 64 5.23 -5.70 12.90
C THR A 64 5.97 -4.57 13.61
N PHE A 65 5.97 -3.36 13.04
CA PHE A 65 6.60 -2.21 13.63
C PHE A 65 5.97 -1.85 14.98
N LEU A 66 4.64 -1.72 15.02
CA LEU A 66 3.89 -1.41 16.25
C LEU A 66 4.15 -2.45 17.33
N SER A 67 4.06 -3.74 16.99
CA SER A 67 4.32 -4.85 17.92
C SER A 67 5.74 -4.76 18.51
N THR A 68 6.73 -4.51 17.67
CA THR A 68 8.14 -4.40 18.09
C THR A 68 8.35 -3.23 19.07
N VAL A 69 7.77 -2.07 18.77
CA VAL A 69 7.89 -0.87 19.63
C VAL A 69 7.18 -1.08 20.97
N MET A 70 5.99 -1.69 20.97
CA MET A 70 5.25 -2.00 22.19
C MET A 70 5.99 -2.98 23.10
N ILE A 71 6.51 -4.07 22.55
CA ILE A 71 7.29 -5.06 23.30
C ILE A 71 8.53 -4.41 23.94
N ARG A 72 9.29 -3.64 23.15
CA ARG A 72 10.50 -2.96 23.64
C ARG A 72 10.17 -1.93 24.73
N SER A 73 9.12 -1.13 24.53
CA SER A 73 8.66 -0.13 25.50
C SER A 73 8.22 -0.76 26.82
N ASN A 74 7.41 -1.82 26.77
CA ASN A 74 6.94 -2.54 27.96
C ASN A 74 8.07 -3.23 28.71
N ARG A 75 9.01 -3.88 28.00
CA ARG A 75 10.20 -4.47 28.62
C ARG A 75 11.05 -3.43 29.34
N LYS A 76 11.26 -2.26 28.74
CA LYS A 76 11.98 -1.15 29.37
C LYS A 76 11.27 -0.63 30.62
N LYS A 77 9.94 -0.52 30.60
CA LYS A 77 9.13 -0.14 31.78
C LYS A 77 9.22 -1.19 32.89
N ALA A 78 9.13 -2.48 32.55
CA ALA A 78 9.23 -3.57 33.52
C ALA A 78 10.60 -3.61 34.21
N LEU A 79 11.69 -3.46 33.44
CA LEU A 79 13.05 -3.41 34.00
C LEU A 79 13.24 -2.23 34.97
N LYS A 80 12.76 -1.03 34.61
CA LYS A 80 12.81 0.13 35.50
C LYS A 80 12.00 -0.06 36.78
N ALA A 81 10.84 -0.70 36.69
CA ALA A 81 10.00 -1.00 37.85
C ALA A 81 10.67 -2.02 38.80
N GLN A 82 11.40 -3.00 38.25
CA GLN A 82 12.18 -3.96 39.06
C GLN A 82 13.36 -3.28 39.76
N GLN A 83 14.10 -2.42 39.06
CA GLN A 83 15.20 -1.65 39.66
C GLN A 83 14.74 -0.78 40.83
N LYS A 84 13.59 -0.10 40.69
CA LYS A 84 13.02 0.72 41.77
C LYS A 84 12.53 -0.10 42.98
N LYS A 85 12.20 -1.38 42.81
CA LYS A 85 11.83 -2.27 43.92
C LYS A 85 13.04 -2.87 44.63
N ALA A 86 14.21 -2.87 44.01
CA ALA A 86 15.45 -3.43 44.54
C ALA A 86 16.35 -2.39 45.22
N SER A 87 16.03 -1.09 45.07
CA SER A 87 16.64 0.06 45.76
C SER A 87 15.82 0.47 46.97
#